data_AF-A0A2D8XCH4-F1
#
_entry.id   AF-A0A2D8XCH4-F1
#
_cell.length_a   1.000
_cell.length_b   1.000
_cell.length_c   1.000
_cell.angle_alpha   90.00
_cell.angle_beta   90.00
_cell.angle_gamma   90.00
#
_symmetry.space_group_name_H-M   'P 1'
#
loop_
_entity.id
_entity.type
_entity.pdbx_description
1 polymer ?
#
loop_
_entity_poly.entity_id
_entity_poly.type
_entity_poly.pdbx_seq_one_letter_code
_entity_poly.pdbx_strand_id
1 'polypeptide(L)'
;MAWNARAFNPFSFGGGISLRGLSDEQLRGVAQQSGVSYELLKTQQRAEMASAGSTGDVGEEQLIPTVEIQLKSNPKNPAKARKKNIKMLRKALRPPSYNLGLFKIYRYNAAHECACCGVDIRRFLEGDNAYAHIVDESTGLSLADIYWFDEDTGNAKKPLARTHGDHGDEMNSTLCPAHLHIYHTLRSILQEHDLESQGFKRFASKGTKFTKIPGMGALMAAGSTKTNRSTPDSLLKYDQFFAMIHKDAQHSKGIHLTQLPNPSTGVVDLVHITFDLRAIQSETLLAQRNAMGMGGNMQNQMNNAILGQQQGSTTPTNEG
;
A
#
# COMPACT_ATOMS: atom_id res chain seq x y z
N MET A 1 37.66 -39.58 -19.13
CA MET A 1 36.52 -38.94 -19.81
C MET A 1 35.96 -37.88 -18.86
N ALA A 2 36.25 -36.60 -19.13
CA ALA A 2 35.77 -35.47 -18.33
C ALA A 2 35.11 -34.48 -19.28
N TRP A 3 33.82 -34.23 -19.10
CA TRP A 3 33.04 -33.29 -19.90
C TRP A 3 32.94 -31.96 -19.14
N ASN A 4 33.64 -30.94 -19.64
CA ASN A 4 33.52 -29.55 -19.20
C ASN A 4 32.34 -28.88 -19.93
N ALA A 5 31.22 -28.71 -19.25
CA ALA A 5 30.12 -27.88 -19.74
C ALA A 5 30.28 -26.45 -19.19
N ARG A 6 30.89 -25.57 -20.00
CA ARG A 6 30.81 -24.12 -19.79
C ARG A 6 29.42 -23.68 -20.20
N ALA A 7 28.59 -23.28 -19.23
CA ALA A 7 27.31 -22.64 -19.49
C ALA A 7 27.57 -21.27 -20.13
N PHE A 8 27.18 -21.16 -21.40
CA PHE A 8 27.12 -19.92 -22.16
C PHE A 8 25.90 -19.14 -21.67
N ASN A 9 26.10 -17.99 -21.02
CA ASN A 9 25.02 -17.14 -20.54
C ASN A 9 24.84 -15.97 -21.54
N PRO A 10 23.79 -15.98 -22.40
CA PRO A 10 23.67 -15.04 -23.52
C PRO A 10 23.11 -13.66 -23.14
N PHE A 11 23.05 -13.30 -21.85
CA PHE A 11 22.48 -12.03 -21.37
C PHE A 11 23.52 -11.06 -20.78
N SER A 12 24.79 -11.17 -21.14
CA SER A 12 25.81 -10.17 -20.79
C SER A 12 26.10 -9.25 -21.99
N PHE A 13 25.10 -8.45 -22.36
CA PHE A 13 25.27 -7.31 -23.27
C PHE A 13 24.58 -6.09 -22.67
N GLY A 14 25.39 -5.08 -22.32
CA GLY A 14 24.94 -3.76 -21.92
C GLY A 14 25.18 -3.47 -20.45
N GLY A 15 26.31 -2.83 -20.13
CA GLY A 15 26.46 -2.11 -18.88
C GLY A 15 25.45 -0.96 -18.85
N GLY A 16 24.25 -1.24 -18.34
CA GLY A 16 23.25 -0.23 -18.09
C GLY A 16 23.83 0.79 -17.11
N ILE A 17 23.74 2.07 -17.46
CA ILE A 17 24.04 3.16 -16.53
C ILE A 17 23.06 2.98 -15.37
N SER A 18 23.57 2.57 -14.21
CA SER A 18 22.79 2.51 -12.98
C SER A 18 22.22 3.90 -12.71
N LEU A 19 20.89 4.02 -12.62
CA LEU A 19 20.24 5.31 -12.34
C LEU A 19 20.31 5.66 -10.84
N ARG A 20 20.87 4.77 -10.03
CA ARG A 20 21.01 4.91 -8.58
C ARG A 20 21.98 6.05 -8.23
N GLY A 21 21.50 7.02 -7.46
CA GLY A 21 22.30 8.14 -6.96
C GLY A 21 22.40 9.34 -7.90
N LEU A 22 21.72 9.33 -9.06
CA LEU A 22 21.60 10.51 -9.90
C LEU A 22 20.65 11.53 -9.28
N SER A 23 21.04 12.81 -9.29
CA SER A 23 20.16 13.91 -8.87
C SER A 23 19.04 14.16 -9.90
N ASP A 24 17.98 14.86 -9.49
CA ASP A 24 16.86 15.20 -10.37
C ASP A 24 17.29 16.03 -11.61
N GLU A 25 18.29 16.92 -11.48
CA GLU A 25 18.87 17.60 -12.64
C GLU A 25 19.58 16.63 -13.60
N GLN A 26 20.31 15.65 -13.07
CA GLN A 26 21.03 14.67 -13.88
C GLN A 26 20.05 13.74 -14.63
N LEU A 27 18.95 13.33 -13.97
CA LEU A 27 17.89 12.55 -14.60
C LEU A 27 17.19 13.32 -15.73
N ARG A 28 16.97 14.63 -15.57
CA ARG A 28 16.45 15.46 -16.67
C ARG A 28 17.44 15.56 -17.82
N GLY A 29 18.74 15.66 -17.54
CA GLY A 29 19.79 15.60 -18.57
C GLY A 29 19.78 14.28 -19.34
N VAL A 30 19.67 13.15 -18.62
CA VAL A 30 19.55 11.82 -19.24
C VAL A 30 18.25 11.68 -20.03
N ALA A 31 17.13 12.22 -19.55
CA ALA A 31 15.86 12.24 -20.27
C ALA A 31 15.98 12.97 -21.62
N GLN A 32 16.62 14.14 -21.61
CA GLN A 32 16.83 14.94 -22.83
C GLN A 32 17.78 14.25 -23.83
N GLN A 33 18.80 13.57 -23.34
CA GLN A 33 19.78 12.87 -24.20
C GLN A 33 19.26 11.54 -24.75
N SER A 34 18.48 10.79 -23.96
CA SER A 34 17.96 9.47 -24.32
C SER A 34 16.62 9.51 -25.05
N GLY A 35 15.90 10.65 -25.00
CA GLY A 35 14.54 10.76 -25.52
C GLY A 35 13.49 10.03 -24.68
N VAL A 36 13.88 9.48 -23.52
CA VAL A 36 12.99 8.78 -22.59
C VAL A 36 12.32 9.81 -21.67
N SER A 37 11.04 9.62 -21.35
CA SER A 37 10.32 10.56 -20.48
C SER A 37 10.91 10.57 -19.07
N TYR A 38 11.05 11.78 -18.49
CA TYR A 38 11.57 11.96 -17.14
C TYR A 38 10.77 11.17 -16.09
N GLU A 39 9.44 11.08 -16.25
CA GLU A 39 8.58 10.28 -15.37
C GLU A 39 8.90 8.79 -15.43
N LEU A 40 9.21 8.25 -16.61
CA LEU A 40 9.59 6.86 -16.76
C LEU A 40 10.97 6.59 -16.12
N LEU A 41 11.93 7.48 -16.31
CA LEU A 41 13.26 7.38 -15.68
C LEU A 41 13.18 7.50 -14.16
N LYS A 42 12.30 8.35 -13.64
CA LYS A 42 12.06 8.48 -12.19
C LYS A 42 11.39 7.25 -11.61
N THR A 43 10.43 6.66 -12.34
CA THR A 43 9.79 5.39 -11.97
C THR A 43 10.79 4.24 -11.98
N GLN A 44 11.66 4.19 -12.99
CA GLN A 44 12.72 3.20 -13.08
C GLN A 44 13.76 3.37 -11.97
N GLN A 45 14.15 4.61 -11.63
CA GLN A 45 15.04 4.87 -10.51
C GLN A 45 14.42 4.42 -9.17
N ARG A 46 13.13 4.67 -8.95
CA ARG A 46 12.40 4.17 -7.78
C ARG A 46 12.36 2.64 -7.74
N ALA A 47 12.11 2.00 -8.88
CA ALA A 47 12.12 0.55 -9.00
C ALA A 47 13.52 -0.03 -8.75
N GLU A 48 14.58 0.59 -9.30
CA GLU A 48 15.96 0.15 -9.09
C GLU A 48 16.43 0.35 -7.65
N MET A 49 16.00 1.41 -6.96
CA MET A 49 16.22 1.61 -5.52
C MET A 49 15.48 0.55 -4.69
N ALA A 50 14.25 0.18 -5.07
CA ALA A 50 13.51 -0.90 -4.43
C ALA A 50 14.15 -2.28 -4.68
N SER A 51 14.77 -2.50 -5.84
CA SER A 51 15.43 -3.77 -6.18
C SER A 51 16.91 -3.84 -5.77
N ALA A 52 17.49 -2.76 -5.26
CA ALA A 52 18.93 -2.65 -4.95
C ALA A 52 19.42 -3.51 -3.78
N GLY A 53 18.52 -4.00 -2.93
CA GLY A 53 18.85 -4.86 -1.81
C GLY A 53 19.02 -6.35 -2.16
N SER A 54 18.81 -6.75 -3.43
CA SER A 54 18.80 -8.16 -3.82
C SER A 54 20.16 -8.64 -4.36
N THR A 55 21.13 -8.78 -3.46
CA THR A 55 22.26 -9.69 -3.65
C THR A 55 22.56 -10.38 -2.32
N GLY A 56 21.96 -11.55 -2.12
CA GLY A 56 22.22 -12.38 -0.95
C GLY A 56 21.17 -13.47 -0.78
N ASP A 57 21.54 -14.68 -1.20
CA ASP A 57 21.11 -15.98 -0.70
C ASP A 57 19.64 -16.15 -0.24
N VAL A 58 18.87 -16.86 -1.06
CA VAL A 58 17.47 -17.23 -0.81
C VAL A 58 17.44 -18.39 0.16
N GLY A 59 17.47 -18.09 1.46
CA GLY A 59 17.65 -19.13 2.48
C GLY A 59 17.28 -18.72 3.90
N GLU A 60 16.16 -18.03 4.11
CA GLU A 60 15.35 -18.07 5.33
C GLU A 60 14.12 -17.17 5.10
N GLU A 61 12.91 -17.77 5.14
CA GLU A 61 11.65 -17.00 5.14
C GLU A 61 11.69 -16.02 6.32
N GLN A 62 11.86 -14.73 6.03
CA GLN A 62 11.80 -13.67 7.03
C GLN A 62 10.35 -13.52 7.50
N LEU A 63 9.93 -14.41 8.41
CA LEU A 63 8.63 -14.36 9.07
C LEU A 63 8.46 -13.01 9.76
N ILE A 64 7.69 -12.10 9.16
CA ILE A 64 7.26 -10.88 9.82
C ILE A 64 6.25 -11.31 10.88
N PRO A 65 6.53 -11.13 12.18
CA PRO A 65 5.59 -11.50 13.23
C PRO A 65 4.35 -10.61 13.13
N THR A 66 3.27 -11.14 12.56
CA THR A 66 1.98 -10.46 12.48
C THR A 66 1.28 -10.57 13.83
N VAL A 67 1.05 -9.42 14.48
CA VAL A 67 0.32 -9.36 15.76
C VAL A 67 -1.17 -9.35 15.47
N GLU A 68 -1.87 -10.47 15.64
CA GLU A 68 -3.32 -10.54 15.48
C GLU A 68 -4.04 -9.78 16.61
N ILE A 69 -4.44 -8.52 16.37
CA ILE A 69 -5.28 -7.78 17.31
C ILE A 69 -6.76 -8.00 17.02
N GLN A 70 -7.42 -8.74 17.90
CA GLN A 70 -8.87 -8.87 17.89
C GLN A 70 -9.52 -7.63 18.50
N LEU A 71 -10.16 -6.81 17.66
CA LEU A 71 -10.97 -5.68 18.14
C LEU A 71 -12.23 -6.18 18.83
N LYS A 72 -12.62 -5.51 19.93
CA LYS A 72 -13.87 -5.81 20.62
C LYS A 72 -15.04 -5.29 19.79
N SER A 73 -16.00 -6.15 19.48
CA SER A 73 -17.27 -5.78 18.87
C SER A 73 -18.39 -5.79 19.92
N ASN A 74 -19.21 -4.73 19.97
CA ASN A 74 -20.45 -4.72 20.75
C ASN A 74 -21.60 -4.23 19.87
N PRO A 75 -22.53 -5.12 19.45
CA PRO A 75 -23.63 -4.75 18.55
C PRO A 75 -24.64 -3.79 19.22
N LYS A 76 -24.77 -3.81 20.56
CA LYS A 76 -25.72 -2.95 21.28
C LYS A 76 -25.21 -1.52 21.48
N ASN A 77 -23.90 -1.32 21.57
CA ASN A 77 -23.31 0.01 21.73
C ASN A 77 -21.93 0.06 21.05
N PRO A 78 -21.87 0.41 19.76
CA PRO A 78 -20.62 0.46 19.00
C PRO A 78 -19.67 1.54 19.52
N ALA A 79 -20.19 2.67 20.01
CA ALA A 79 -19.38 3.76 20.55
C ALA A 79 -18.57 3.32 21.80
N LYS A 80 -19.18 2.56 22.71
CA LYS A 80 -18.48 2.00 23.88
C LYS A 80 -17.41 0.98 23.47
N ALA A 81 -17.68 0.17 22.43
CA ALA A 81 -16.69 -0.77 21.90
C ALA A 81 -15.49 -0.03 21.27
N ARG A 82 -15.73 1.00 20.45
CA ARG A 82 -14.67 1.85 19.89
C ARG A 82 -13.79 2.48 20.96
N LYS A 83 -14.39 3.11 21.98
CA LYS A 83 -13.62 3.70 23.10
C LYS A 83 -12.74 2.67 23.81
N LYS A 84 -13.23 1.44 23.99
CA LYS A 84 -12.42 0.34 24.56
C LYS A 84 -11.29 -0.09 23.62
N ASN A 85 -11.55 -0.17 22.31
CA ASN A 85 -10.55 -0.51 21.30
C ASN A 85 -9.46 0.56 21.23
N ILE A 86 -9.83 1.85 21.19
CA ILE A 86 -8.89 2.98 21.23
C ILE A 86 -7.99 2.88 22.47
N LYS A 87 -8.57 2.65 23.65
CA LYS A 87 -7.78 2.49 24.90
C LYS A 87 -6.84 1.29 24.83
N MET A 88 -7.28 0.18 24.23
CA MET A 88 -6.48 -1.03 24.08
C MET A 88 -5.29 -0.81 23.12
N LEU A 89 -5.55 -0.22 21.95
CA LEU A 89 -4.53 0.07 20.94
C LEU A 89 -3.52 1.10 21.45
N ARG A 90 -3.97 2.19 22.10
CA ARG A 90 -3.07 3.14 22.78
C ARG A 90 -2.20 2.49 23.84
N LYS A 91 -2.74 1.51 24.57
CA LYS A 91 -1.96 0.75 25.55
C LYS A 91 -0.91 -0.15 24.88
N ALA A 92 -1.24 -0.78 23.76
CA ALA A 92 -0.31 -1.61 22.99
C ALA A 92 0.83 -0.78 22.38
N LEU A 93 0.54 0.45 21.95
CA LEU A 93 1.52 1.37 21.37
C LEU A 93 2.31 2.18 22.40
N ARG A 94 2.04 2.01 23.70
CA ARG A 94 2.71 2.80 24.74
C ARG A 94 4.16 2.30 24.91
N PRO A 95 5.17 3.14 24.66
CA PRO A 95 6.57 2.74 24.83
C PRO A 95 6.85 2.37 26.29
N PRO A 96 7.61 1.30 26.56
CA PRO A 96 8.04 0.95 27.90
C PRO A 96 8.97 2.05 28.43
N SER A 97 8.70 2.47 29.66
CA SER A 97 9.42 3.54 30.34
C SER A 97 9.64 3.18 31.80
N TYR A 98 10.73 3.64 32.37
CA TYR A 98 10.98 3.61 33.81
C TYR A 98 11.07 5.05 34.34
N ASN A 99 10.67 5.23 35.59
CA ASN A 99 10.73 6.52 36.25
C ASN A 99 12.04 6.60 37.04
N LEU A 100 12.91 7.53 36.67
CA LEU A 100 14.12 7.85 37.43
C LEU A 100 13.87 9.18 38.16
N GLY A 101 13.17 9.09 39.29
CA GLY A 101 12.70 10.26 40.03
C GLY A 101 11.63 11.03 39.25
N LEU A 102 11.89 12.31 38.98
CA LEU A 102 11.00 13.21 38.23
C LEU A 102 11.07 13.01 36.71
N PHE A 103 12.10 12.32 36.21
CA PHE A 103 12.30 12.11 34.77
C PHE A 103 11.80 10.73 34.35
N LYS A 104 11.01 10.71 33.27
CA LYS A 104 10.56 9.48 32.64
C LYS A 104 11.51 9.13 31.51
N ILE A 105 12.21 8.01 31.64
CA ILE A 105 13.18 7.55 30.65
C ILE A 105 12.54 6.41 29.86
N TYR A 106 12.53 6.54 28.53
CA TYR A 106 12.00 5.54 27.63
C TYR A 106 13.07 4.51 27.31
N ARG A 107 12.69 3.22 27.36
CA ARG A 107 13.63 2.11 27.18
C ARG A 107 14.20 2.04 25.78
N TYR A 108 13.39 2.37 24.76
CA TYR A 108 13.76 2.28 23.34
C TYR A 108 13.52 3.65 22.67
N ASN A 109 14.59 4.41 22.49
CA ASN A 109 14.56 5.75 21.88
C ASN A 109 15.65 5.95 20.83
N ALA A 110 16.37 4.89 20.44
CA ALA A 110 17.33 5.02 19.35
C ALA A 110 16.61 5.14 18.00
N ALA A 111 17.23 5.84 17.04
CA ALA A 111 16.61 6.09 15.74
C ALA A 111 16.27 4.81 14.96
N HIS A 112 17.06 3.76 15.10
CA HIS A 112 16.85 2.50 14.39
C HIS A 112 16.04 1.48 15.20
N GLU A 113 15.51 1.83 16.37
CA GLU A 113 14.75 0.91 17.21
C GLU A 113 13.26 1.19 17.14
N CYS A 114 12.47 0.12 17.30
CA CYS A 114 11.04 0.23 17.54
C CYS A 114 10.78 0.72 18.98
N ALA A 115 10.03 1.81 19.14
CA ALA A 115 9.70 2.41 20.43
C ALA A 115 8.98 1.44 21.39
N CYS A 116 8.16 0.52 20.87
CA CYS A 116 7.36 -0.40 21.69
C CYS A 116 8.13 -1.68 22.11
N CYS A 117 8.82 -2.33 21.17
CA CYS A 117 9.46 -3.63 21.41
C CYS A 117 11.00 -3.64 21.36
N GLY A 118 11.65 -2.57 20.89
CA GLY A 118 13.11 -2.48 20.79
C GLY A 118 13.73 -3.23 19.61
N VAL A 119 12.93 -3.76 18.68
CA VAL A 119 13.45 -4.44 17.47
C VAL A 119 14.08 -3.42 16.52
N ASP A 120 15.21 -3.78 15.90
CA ASP A 120 15.89 -2.95 14.89
C ASP A 120 15.06 -2.87 13.61
N ILE A 121 14.63 -1.66 13.25
CA ILE A 121 13.77 -1.40 12.09
C ILE A 121 14.52 -1.43 10.76
N ARG A 122 15.85 -1.30 10.76
CA ARG A 122 16.65 -1.36 9.53
C ARG A 122 16.53 -2.73 8.87
N ARG A 123 16.40 -3.79 9.66
CA ARG A 123 16.16 -5.16 9.18
C ARG A 123 14.89 -5.35 8.38
N PHE A 124 13.94 -4.42 8.51
CA PHE A 124 12.67 -4.44 7.76
C PHE A 124 12.68 -3.50 6.55
N LEU A 125 13.73 -2.68 6.42
CA LEU A 125 13.97 -1.76 5.31
C LEU A 125 15.06 -2.30 4.37
N GLU A 126 16.03 -3.04 4.90
CA GLU A 126 17.08 -3.74 4.17
C GLU A 126 16.48 -4.97 3.47
N GLY A 127 16.51 -4.97 2.14
CA GLY A 127 15.96 -6.08 1.34
C GLY A 127 14.50 -5.83 0.95
N ASP A 128 13.64 -6.81 1.23
CA ASP A 128 12.21 -6.72 0.93
C ASP A 128 11.48 -5.90 2.01
N ASN A 129 10.94 -4.74 1.62
CA ASN A 129 10.39 -3.78 2.55
C ASN A 129 9.10 -4.31 3.19
N ALA A 130 9.21 -4.78 4.44
CA ALA A 130 8.08 -5.33 5.19
C ALA A 130 6.92 -4.34 5.36
N TYR A 131 7.17 -3.04 5.28
CA TYR A 131 6.14 -2.01 5.33
C TYR A 131 5.36 -1.87 4.01
N ALA A 132 5.97 -2.18 2.87
CA ALA A 132 5.33 -2.14 1.56
C ALA A 132 4.29 -3.26 1.39
N HIS A 133 4.51 -4.36 2.09
CA HIS A 133 3.65 -5.54 2.11
C HIS A 133 2.32 -5.31 2.82
N ILE A 134 2.30 -4.46 3.84
CA ILE A 134 1.08 -4.20 4.59
C ILE A 134 0.28 -3.12 3.85
N VAL A 135 -0.79 -3.53 3.18
CA VAL A 135 -1.67 -2.65 2.40
C VAL A 135 -2.94 -2.32 3.19
N ASP A 136 -3.29 -1.04 3.24
CA ASP A 136 -4.58 -0.61 3.76
C ASP A 136 -5.70 -0.92 2.76
N GLU A 137 -6.71 -1.68 3.18
CA GLU A 137 -7.85 -2.06 2.35
C GLU A 137 -8.69 -0.84 1.90
N SER A 138 -8.65 0.27 2.65
CA SER A 138 -9.49 1.43 2.38
C SER A 138 -8.91 2.35 1.30
N THR A 139 -7.58 2.52 1.28
CA THR A 139 -6.86 3.38 0.32
C THR A 139 -6.18 2.58 -0.78
N GLY A 140 -5.90 1.30 -0.57
CA GLY A 140 -5.08 0.47 -1.46
C GLY A 140 -3.59 0.81 -1.43
N LEU A 141 -3.17 1.71 -0.52
CA LEU A 141 -1.78 2.12 -0.36
C LEU A 141 -1.08 1.28 0.70
N SER A 142 0.22 1.09 0.54
CA SER A 142 1.03 0.41 1.55
C SER A 142 1.30 1.33 2.76
N LEU A 143 1.57 0.74 3.92
CA LEU A 143 1.99 1.51 5.09
C LEU A 143 3.31 2.26 4.84
N ALA A 144 4.16 1.74 3.96
CA ALA A 144 5.35 2.46 3.52
C ALA A 144 4.96 3.78 2.84
N ASP A 145 4.06 3.72 1.86
CA ASP A 145 3.65 4.90 1.09
C ASP A 145 2.95 5.94 1.97
N ILE A 146 2.13 5.50 2.92
CA ILE A 146 1.35 6.38 3.80
C ILE A 146 2.24 7.12 4.83
N TYR A 147 3.28 6.46 5.35
CA TYR A 147 4.00 6.97 6.53
C TYR A 147 5.47 7.30 6.31
N TRP A 148 6.09 6.76 5.25
CA TRP A 148 7.51 7.00 4.95
C TRP A 148 7.72 8.10 3.92
N PHE A 149 6.65 8.65 3.36
CA PHE A 149 6.69 9.75 2.43
C PHE A 149 5.76 10.85 2.93
N ASP A 150 6.19 12.09 2.75
CA ASP A 150 5.36 13.24 3.01
C ASP A 150 4.43 13.48 1.81
N GLU A 151 3.11 13.60 2.06
CA GLU A 151 2.11 13.68 0.99
C GLU A 151 2.30 14.94 0.12
N ASP A 152 2.68 16.06 0.74
CA ASP A 152 2.80 17.35 0.06
C ASP A 152 4.11 17.49 -0.73
N THR A 153 5.20 16.94 -0.20
CA THR A 153 6.55 17.14 -0.76
C THR A 153 7.10 15.93 -1.49
N GLY A 154 6.53 14.75 -1.29
CA GLY A 154 7.03 13.48 -1.83
C GLY A 154 8.39 13.06 -1.28
N ASN A 155 8.93 13.78 -0.30
CA ASN A 155 10.23 13.49 0.31
C ASN A 155 10.11 12.32 1.28
N ALA A 156 11.16 11.50 1.33
CA ALA A 156 11.26 10.44 2.31
C ALA A 156 11.33 11.04 3.72
N LYS A 157 10.35 10.69 4.56
CA LYS A 157 10.23 11.13 5.94
C LYS A 157 10.13 9.91 6.83
N LYS A 158 10.99 9.82 7.84
CA LYS A 158 10.91 8.74 8.81
C LYS A 158 9.70 8.96 9.75
N PRO A 159 8.80 7.98 9.92
CA PRO A 159 7.71 8.10 10.88
C PRO A 159 8.25 8.02 12.30
N LEU A 160 7.97 9.05 13.11
CA LEU A 160 8.39 9.11 14.51
C LEU A 160 7.29 8.57 15.43
N ALA A 161 7.67 7.75 16.41
CA ALA A 161 6.76 7.28 17.44
C ALA A 161 6.43 8.41 18.42
N ARG A 162 5.27 8.32 19.08
CA ARG A 162 4.87 9.27 20.14
C ARG A 162 4.76 8.59 21.49
N THR A 163 5.00 9.35 22.55
CA THR A 163 5.02 8.88 23.95
C THR A 163 3.72 8.23 24.43
N HIS A 164 2.58 8.58 23.84
CA HIS A 164 1.27 7.98 24.15
C HIS A 164 0.62 7.26 22.96
N GLY A 165 1.42 6.82 21.99
CA GLY A 165 0.97 6.12 20.78
C GLY A 165 0.56 7.09 19.68
N ASP A 166 -0.57 7.78 19.84
CA ASP A 166 -1.10 8.76 18.88
C ASP A 166 -0.89 10.22 19.26
N HIS A 167 -0.51 10.50 20.51
CA HIS A 167 -0.32 11.86 21.03
C HIS A 167 0.88 11.94 21.97
N GLY A 168 1.18 13.16 22.41
CA GLY A 168 2.34 13.49 23.25
C GLY A 168 3.60 13.77 22.44
N ASP A 169 4.72 13.83 23.16
CA ASP A 169 6.02 14.19 22.59
C ASP A 169 6.48 13.18 21.54
N GLU A 170 7.14 13.70 20.51
CA GLU A 170 7.78 12.90 19.47
C GLU A 170 9.06 12.28 20.01
N MET A 171 9.26 11.01 19.66
CA MET A 171 10.45 10.24 20.03
C MET A 171 11.38 10.13 18.83
N ASN A 172 12.66 9.88 19.08
CA ASN A 172 13.62 9.65 18.02
C ASN A 172 13.43 8.26 17.36
N SER A 173 12.85 7.31 18.09
CA SER A 173 12.51 5.97 17.61
C SER A 173 11.27 5.94 16.71
N THR A 174 11.11 4.84 15.99
CA THR A 174 9.96 4.60 15.09
C THR A 174 9.17 3.37 15.54
N LEU A 175 8.25 2.87 14.72
CA LEU A 175 7.47 1.66 14.96
C LEU A 175 7.89 0.57 13.97
N CYS A 176 8.03 -0.67 14.43
CA CYS A 176 8.20 -1.83 13.54
C CYS A 176 6.91 -2.07 12.72
N PRO A 177 6.94 -2.87 11.63
CA PRO A 177 5.78 -3.06 10.75
C PRO A 177 4.50 -3.45 11.50
N ALA A 178 4.60 -4.37 12.46
CA ALA A 178 3.46 -4.78 13.28
C ALA A 178 2.89 -3.63 14.14
N HIS A 179 3.75 -2.84 14.80
CA HIS A 179 3.27 -1.70 15.59
C HIS A 179 2.77 -0.54 14.72
N LEU A 180 3.35 -0.35 13.53
CA LEU A 180 2.88 0.66 12.59
C LEU A 180 1.48 0.29 12.06
N HIS A 181 1.21 -0.98 11.83
CA HIS A 181 -0.13 -1.48 11.52
C HIS A 181 -1.12 -1.14 12.64
N ILE A 182 -0.78 -1.46 13.89
CA ILE A 182 -1.62 -1.17 15.07
C ILE A 182 -1.90 0.34 15.17
N TYR A 183 -0.90 1.16 14.90
CA TYR A 183 -1.02 2.62 14.84
C TYR A 183 -1.95 3.09 13.73
N HIS A 184 -1.84 2.52 12.52
CA HIS A 184 -2.74 2.80 11.41
C HIS A 184 -4.18 2.44 11.77
N THR A 185 -4.42 1.24 12.33
CA THR A 185 -5.75 0.82 12.82
C THR A 185 -6.30 1.79 13.87
N LEU A 186 -5.46 2.26 14.80
CA LEU A 186 -5.86 3.26 15.79
C LEU A 186 -6.31 4.57 15.12
N ARG A 187 -5.55 5.06 14.13
CA ARG A 187 -5.88 6.30 13.40
C ARG A 187 -7.21 6.17 12.66
N SER A 188 -7.46 5.05 11.99
CA SER A 188 -8.74 4.81 11.30
C SER A 188 -9.93 4.77 12.26
N ILE A 189 -9.79 4.13 13.43
CA ILE A 189 -10.86 4.09 14.44
C ILE A 189 -11.09 5.47 15.08
N LEU A 190 -10.05 6.27 15.27
CA LEU A 190 -10.18 7.64 15.76
C LEU A 190 -10.95 8.51 14.77
N GLN A 191 -10.60 8.43 13.48
CA GLN A 191 -11.31 9.15 12.43
C GLN A 191 -12.81 8.77 12.38
N GLU A 192 -13.14 7.48 12.51
CA GLU A 192 -14.53 7.04 12.62
C GLU A 192 -15.25 7.57 13.86
N HIS A 193 -14.56 7.58 15.00
CA HIS A 193 -15.13 8.11 16.24
C HIS A 193 -15.41 9.61 16.13
N ASP A 194 -14.53 10.36 15.49
CA ASP A 194 -14.69 11.80 15.30
C ASP A 194 -15.82 12.12 14.32
N LEU A 195 -15.92 11.38 13.21
CA LEU A 195 -17.04 11.48 12.28
C LEU A 195 -18.39 11.16 12.94
N GLU A 196 -18.45 10.13 13.79
CA GLU A 196 -19.67 9.81 14.54
C GLU A 196 -20.03 10.92 15.53
N SER A 197 -19.03 11.52 16.20
CA SER A 197 -19.25 12.64 17.11
C SER A 197 -19.84 13.87 16.41
N GLN A 198 -19.54 14.02 15.13
CA GLN A 198 -20.10 15.05 14.25
C GLN A 198 -21.45 14.65 13.62
N GLY A 199 -22.00 13.48 13.98
CA GLY A 199 -23.31 13.00 13.53
C GLY A 199 -23.30 12.12 12.27
N PHE A 200 -22.14 11.86 11.67
CA PHE A 200 -22.02 10.98 10.51
C PHE A 200 -21.95 9.52 10.95
N LYS A 201 -23.09 8.81 10.88
CA LYS A 201 -23.17 7.38 11.21
C LYS A 201 -22.67 6.52 10.05
N ARG A 202 -21.37 6.22 10.02
CA ARG A 202 -20.85 5.09 9.21
C ARG A 202 -20.94 3.79 9.99
N PHE A 203 -21.13 2.67 9.28
CA PHE A 203 -21.04 1.34 9.88
C PHE A 203 -19.64 1.16 10.46
N ALA A 204 -19.54 0.69 11.71
CA ALA A 204 -18.26 0.48 12.38
C ALA A 204 -17.35 -0.40 11.52
N SER A 205 -16.11 0.03 11.26
CA SER A 205 -15.15 -0.84 10.57
C SER A 205 -15.06 -2.16 11.32
N LYS A 206 -15.30 -3.25 10.58
CA LYS A 206 -14.82 -4.55 11.00
C LYS A 206 -13.30 -4.38 10.94
N GLY A 207 -12.63 -4.55 12.09
CA GLY A 207 -11.19 -4.26 12.21
C GLY A 207 -10.35 -4.83 11.08
N THR A 208 -9.13 -4.30 10.92
CA THR A 208 -8.18 -4.77 9.91
C THR A 208 -8.06 -6.30 9.98
N LYS A 209 -8.60 -6.99 8.97
CA LYS A 209 -8.29 -8.41 8.80
C LYS A 209 -6.88 -8.47 8.26
N PHE A 210 -6.03 -9.29 8.88
CA PHE A 210 -4.73 -9.60 8.34
C PHE A 210 -4.94 -10.39 7.06
N THR A 211 -4.82 -9.74 5.91
CA THR A 211 -4.68 -10.43 4.64
C THR A 211 -3.27 -10.98 4.63
N LYS A 212 -3.12 -12.28 4.93
CA LYS A 212 -1.86 -12.97 4.70
C LYS A 212 -1.51 -12.81 3.22
N ILE A 213 -0.40 -12.16 2.96
CA ILE A 213 0.17 -12.05 1.61
C ILE A 213 0.68 -13.45 1.27
N PRO A 214 0.18 -14.10 0.22
CA PRO A 214 0.56 -15.47 -0.01
C PRO A 214 1.91 -15.51 -0.72
N GLY A 215 2.82 -16.25 -0.07
CA GLY A 215 4.26 -16.29 -0.33
C GLY A 215 5.05 -16.87 0.86
N MET A 216 4.44 -16.93 2.05
CA MET A 216 5.12 -17.37 3.29
C MET A 216 4.23 -18.22 4.21
N GLY A 217 3.12 -18.76 3.70
CA GLY A 217 2.07 -19.42 4.49
C GLY A 217 1.77 -20.86 4.11
N ALA A 218 2.54 -21.47 3.20
CA ALA A 218 2.26 -22.83 2.72
C ALA A 218 2.63 -23.94 3.71
N LEU A 219 3.27 -23.62 4.85
CA LEU A 219 3.80 -24.63 5.79
C LEU A 219 3.27 -24.56 7.23
N MET A 220 2.39 -23.60 7.57
CA MET A 220 1.82 -23.50 8.93
C MET A 220 0.30 -23.70 8.89
N ALA A 221 -0.08 -24.95 9.09
CA ALA A 221 -1.42 -25.49 8.94
C ALA A 221 -2.48 -24.95 9.92
N ALA A 222 -3.72 -25.20 9.50
CA ALA A 222 -4.91 -25.50 10.30
C ALA A 222 -5.61 -24.34 11.04
N GLY A 223 -6.56 -23.70 10.35
CA GLY A 223 -7.61 -22.97 11.04
C GLY A 223 -8.47 -22.07 10.16
N SER A 224 -9.56 -22.61 9.62
CA SER A 224 -10.75 -21.82 9.26
C SER A 224 -10.65 -20.83 8.09
N THR A 225 -10.35 -21.33 6.90
CA THR A 225 -11.01 -20.84 5.69
C THR A 225 -11.86 -21.98 5.15
N LYS A 226 -13.09 -21.70 4.74
CA LYS A 226 -13.96 -22.67 4.05
C LYS A 226 -13.27 -23.05 2.74
N THR A 227 -12.37 -24.02 2.80
CA THR A 227 -11.87 -24.70 1.62
C THR A 227 -13.08 -25.38 1.01
N ASN A 228 -13.39 -25.05 -0.24
CA ASN A 228 -14.26 -25.91 -1.02
C ASN A 228 -13.61 -27.29 -0.99
N ARG A 229 -14.25 -28.24 -0.31
CA ARG A 229 -13.72 -29.59 -0.02
C ARG A 229 -13.41 -30.38 -1.30
N SER A 230 -13.80 -29.82 -2.45
CA SER A 230 -13.70 -30.36 -3.80
C SER A 230 -12.49 -29.86 -4.58
N THR A 231 -11.75 -28.84 -4.12
CA THR A 231 -10.59 -28.32 -4.85
C THR A 231 -9.34 -29.17 -4.52
N PRO A 232 -8.69 -29.80 -5.50
CA PRO A 232 -7.49 -30.60 -5.25
C PRO A 232 -6.32 -29.72 -4.78
N ASP A 233 -5.46 -30.27 -3.92
CA ASP A 233 -4.33 -29.54 -3.30
C ASP A 233 -3.38 -28.90 -4.33
N SER A 234 -3.26 -29.51 -5.51
CA SER A 234 -2.45 -29.01 -6.62
C SER A 234 -2.92 -27.66 -7.17
N LEU A 235 -4.18 -27.28 -6.94
CA LEU A 235 -4.77 -26.02 -7.38
C LEU A 235 -4.76 -24.92 -6.31
N LEU A 236 -4.44 -25.24 -5.06
CA LEU A 236 -4.35 -24.25 -3.97
C LEU A 236 -3.30 -23.15 -4.28
N LYS A 237 -2.23 -23.49 -5.00
CA LYS A 237 -1.23 -22.51 -5.45
C LYS A 237 -1.78 -21.45 -6.42
N TYR A 238 -2.91 -21.73 -7.09
CA TYR A 238 -3.56 -20.82 -8.03
C TYR A 238 -4.77 -20.11 -7.41
N ASP A 239 -5.03 -20.27 -6.11
CA ASP A 239 -6.22 -19.69 -5.46
C ASP A 239 -6.26 -18.15 -5.61
N GLN A 240 -5.09 -17.50 -5.52
CA GLN A 240 -4.95 -16.06 -5.81
C GLN A 240 -5.34 -15.71 -7.26
N PHE A 241 -4.88 -16.50 -8.22
CA PHE A 241 -5.19 -16.29 -9.62
C PHE A 241 -6.69 -16.41 -9.86
N PHE A 242 -7.35 -17.42 -9.29
CA PHE A 242 -8.80 -17.57 -9.38
C PHE A 242 -9.56 -16.44 -8.67
N ALA A 243 -9.08 -15.95 -7.53
CA ALA A 243 -9.69 -14.81 -6.83
C ALA A 243 -9.63 -13.52 -7.65
N MET A 244 -8.49 -13.23 -8.29
CA MET A 244 -8.35 -12.09 -9.21
C MET A 244 -9.30 -12.22 -10.40
N ILE A 245 -9.31 -13.39 -11.05
CA ILE A 245 -10.19 -13.64 -12.20
C ILE A 245 -11.66 -13.55 -11.82
N HIS A 246 -12.07 -14.00 -10.63
CA HIS A 246 -13.44 -13.86 -10.16
C HIS A 246 -13.85 -12.40 -9.97
N LYS A 247 -12.94 -11.57 -9.42
CA LYS A 247 -13.18 -10.13 -9.28
C LYS A 247 -13.27 -9.46 -10.64
N ASP A 248 -12.33 -9.78 -11.54
CA ASP A 248 -12.26 -9.12 -12.84
C ASP A 248 -13.39 -9.57 -13.77
N ALA A 249 -13.82 -10.84 -13.71
CA ALA A 249 -14.96 -11.34 -14.48
C ALA A 249 -16.31 -10.74 -14.05
N GLN A 250 -16.42 -10.21 -12.82
CA GLN A 250 -17.62 -9.47 -12.38
C GLN A 250 -17.67 -8.04 -12.91
N HIS A 251 -16.52 -7.44 -13.20
CA HIS A 251 -16.40 -6.02 -13.51
C HIS A 251 -16.05 -5.74 -14.97
N SER A 252 -15.25 -6.59 -15.61
CA SER A 252 -14.86 -6.46 -17.01
C SER A 252 -15.76 -7.30 -17.92
N LYS A 253 -16.11 -6.72 -19.06
CA LYS A 253 -16.88 -7.43 -20.12
C LYS A 253 -16.02 -8.40 -20.93
N GLY A 254 -14.70 -8.35 -20.80
CA GLY A 254 -13.78 -9.13 -21.62
C GLY A 254 -13.27 -10.42 -20.97
N ILE A 255 -13.65 -10.71 -19.73
CA ILE A 255 -13.20 -11.91 -19.01
C ILE A 255 -14.41 -12.78 -18.72
N HIS A 256 -14.38 -14.02 -19.21
CA HIS A 256 -15.44 -14.99 -19.01
C HIS A 256 -14.93 -16.23 -18.30
N LEU A 257 -15.59 -16.59 -17.21
CA LEU A 257 -15.35 -17.80 -16.46
C LEU A 257 -16.51 -18.78 -16.70
N THR A 258 -16.24 -19.92 -17.32
CA THR A 258 -17.22 -20.99 -17.52
C THR A 258 -16.83 -22.19 -16.70
N GLN A 259 -17.73 -22.62 -15.81
CA GLN A 259 -17.56 -23.80 -14.98
C GLN A 259 -18.48 -24.90 -15.52
N LEU A 260 -17.91 -26.03 -15.89
CA LEU A 260 -18.63 -27.19 -16.42
C LEU A 260 -18.68 -28.25 -15.32
N PRO A 261 -19.81 -28.37 -14.58
CA PRO A 261 -19.99 -29.42 -13.61
C PRO A 261 -20.18 -30.77 -14.28
N ASN A 262 -19.64 -31.81 -13.66
CA ASN A 262 -19.91 -33.18 -14.05
C ASN A 262 -21.40 -33.49 -13.83
N PRO A 263 -22.12 -34.00 -14.83
CA PRO A 263 -23.54 -34.28 -14.71
C PRO A 263 -23.87 -35.37 -13.67
N SER A 264 -22.89 -36.23 -13.32
CA SER A 264 -23.09 -37.34 -12.37
C SER A 264 -22.72 -37.00 -10.93
N THR A 265 -21.70 -36.16 -10.70
CA THR A 265 -21.22 -35.83 -9.34
C THR A 265 -21.62 -34.42 -8.90
N GLY A 266 -21.99 -33.54 -9.83
CA GLY A 266 -22.28 -32.13 -9.57
C GLY A 266 -21.04 -31.29 -9.19
N VAL A 267 -19.85 -31.89 -9.18
CA VAL A 267 -18.57 -31.21 -8.92
C VAL A 267 -18.07 -30.58 -10.23
N VAL A 268 -17.46 -29.40 -10.14
CA VAL A 268 -16.88 -28.72 -11.29
C VAL A 268 -15.59 -29.42 -11.71
N ASP A 269 -15.64 -30.13 -12.83
CA ASP A 269 -14.49 -30.87 -13.37
C ASP A 269 -13.63 -30.00 -14.29
N LEU A 270 -14.26 -29.07 -15.03
CA LEU A 270 -13.58 -28.21 -15.99
C LEU A 270 -13.93 -26.74 -15.74
N VAL A 271 -12.89 -25.91 -15.70
CA VAL A 271 -13.01 -24.45 -15.60
C VAL A 271 -12.29 -23.83 -16.78
N HIS A 272 -13.02 -23.08 -17.60
CA HIS A 272 -12.48 -22.34 -18.73
C HIS A 272 -12.45 -20.86 -18.39
N ILE A 273 -11.28 -20.24 -18.55
CA ILE A 273 -11.09 -18.79 -18.43
C ILE A 273 -10.78 -18.27 -19.83
N THR A 274 -11.65 -17.41 -20.34
CA THR A 274 -11.50 -16.80 -21.67
C THR A 274 -11.27 -15.31 -21.51
N PHE A 275 -10.20 -14.81 -22.13
CA PHE A 275 -9.90 -13.38 -22.24
C PHE A 275 -10.19 -12.92 -23.67
N ASP A 276 -11.28 -12.18 -23.90
CA ASP A 276 -11.49 -11.48 -25.17
C ASP A 276 -10.71 -10.16 -25.15
N LEU A 277 -9.51 -10.21 -25.73
CA LEU A 277 -8.61 -9.06 -25.81
C LEU A 277 -9.25 -7.86 -26.53
N ARG A 278 -10.20 -8.08 -27.45
CA ARG A 278 -10.87 -6.98 -28.18
C ARG A 278 -11.80 -6.22 -27.24
N ALA A 279 -12.55 -6.94 -26.41
CA ALA A 279 -13.41 -6.33 -25.41
C ALA A 279 -12.58 -5.54 -24.39
N ILE A 280 -11.47 -6.11 -23.91
CA ILE A 280 -10.55 -5.46 -22.96
C ILE A 280 -9.93 -4.19 -23.55
N GLN A 281 -9.49 -4.23 -24.81
CA GLN A 281 -8.94 -3.05 -25.50
C GLN A 281 -10.01 -1.96 -25.67
N SER A 282 -11.25 -2.33 -26.04
CA SER A 282 -12.34 -1.36 -26.19
C SER A 282 -12.72 -0.70 -24.86
N GLU A 283 -12.71 -1.45 -23.76
CA GLU A 283 -12.95 -0.95 -22.41
C GLU A 283 -11.86 0.01 -21.96
N THR A 284 -10.59 -0.32 -22.25
CA THR A 284 -9.44 0.53 -21.94
C THR A 284 -9.53 1.87 -22.70
N LEU A 285 -9.88 1.84 -23.99
CA LEU A 285 -10.07 3.04 -24.80
C LEU A 285 -11.25 3.90 -24.31
N LEU A 286 -12.37 3.29 -23.92
CA LEU A 286 -13.50 3.98 -23.34
C LEU A 286 -13.15 4.63 -21.99
N ALA A 287 -12.44 3.91 -21.12
CA ALA A 287 -11.97 4.43 -19.84
C ALA A 287 -11.02 5.62 -20.03
N GLN A 288 -10.08 5.51 -20.97
CA GLN A 288 -9.15 6.60 -21.31
C GLN A 288 -9.89 7.82 -21.87
N ARG A 289 -10.89 7.61 -22.75
CA ARG A 289 -11.72 8.69 -23.29
C ARG A 289 -12.52 9.40 -22.20
N ASN A 290 -13.10 8.65 -21.26
CA ASN A 290 -13.82 9.24 -20.14
C ASN A 290 -12.90 10.03 -19.20
N ALA A 291 -11.67 9.55 -18.97
CA ALA A 291 -10.67 10.26 -18.19
C ALA A 291 -10.22 11.58 -18.86
N MET A 292 -10.02 11.57 -20.18
CA MET A 292 -9.65 12.78 -20.94
C MET A 292 -10.82 13.77 -21.10
N GLY A 293 -12.06 13.28 -21.13
CA GLY A 293 -13.27 14.10 -21.26
C GLY A 293 -13.56 15.00 -20.04
N MET A 294 -13.06 14.66 -18.85
CA MET A 294 -13.23 15.52 -17.66
C MET A 294 -12.24 16.70 -17.62
N GLY A 295 -11.12 16.66 -18.35
CA GLY A 295 -10.15 17.76 -18.41
C GLY A 295 -10.61 18.96 -19.26
N GLY A 296 -11.45 18.74 -20.28
CA GLY A 296 -11.88 19.79 -21.20
C GLY A 296 -12.81 20.85 -20.59
N ASN A 297 -13.61 20.48 -19.57
CA ASN A 297 -14.55 21.41 -18.95
C ASN A 297 -13.89 22.40 -17.98
N MET A 298 -12.71 22.10 -17.46
CA MET A 298 -12.00 23.01 -16.55
C MET A 298 -11.27 24.13 -17.31
N GLN A 299 -10.75 23.84 -18.51
CA GLN A 299 -10.11 24.84 -19.38
C GLN A 299 -11.10 25.90 -19.90
N ASN A 300 -12.33 25.49 -20.23
CA ASN A 300 -13.37 26.41 -20.69
C ASN A 300 -13.92 27.33 -19.58
N GLN A 301 -13.87 26.91 -18.31
CA GLN A 301 -14.22 27.81 -17.20
C GLN A 301 -13.14 28.85 -16.92
N MET A 302 -11.85 28.54 -17.11
CA MET A 302 -10.78 29.54 -16.97
C MET A 302 -10.80 30.58 -18.09
N ASN A 303 -11.11 30.21 -19.33
CA ASN A 303 -11.10 31.16 -20.45
C ASN A 303 -12.26 32.17 -20.39
N ASN A 304 -13.42 31.78 -19.84
CA ASN A 304 -14.55 32.71 -19.65
C ASN A 304 -14.37 33.67 -18.47
N ALA A 305 -13.50 33.36 -17.50
CA ALA A 305 -13.20 34.26 -16.38
C ALA A 305 -12.27 35.41 -16.79
N ILE A 306 -11.44 35.23 -17.82
CA ILE A 306 -10.45 36.22 -18.26
C ILE A 306 -11.06 37.32 -19.15
N LEU A 307 -12.13 37.02 -19.92
CA LEU A 307 -12.77 38.03 -20.78
C LEU A 307 -13.74 38.99 -20.04
N GLY A 308 -14.12 38.69 -18.79
CA GLY A 308 -15.09 39.50 -18.03
C GLY A 308 -14.55 40.78 -17.40
N GLN A 309 -13.23 41.01 -17.36
CA GLN A 309 -12.61 42.11 -16.62
C GLN A 309 -12.20 43.35 -17.45
N GLN A 310 -12.48 43.40 -18.75
CA GLN A 310 -12.04 44.52 -19.60
C GLN A 310 -13.09 45.61 -19.91
N GLN A 311 -14.28 45.58 -19.30
CA GLN A 311 -15.29 46.64 -19.49
C GLN A 311 -15.57 47.38 -18.18
N GLY A 312 -14.85 48.48 -17.92
CA GLY A 312 -15.23 49.42 -16.87
C GLY A 312 -14.13 50.33 -16.34
N SER A 313 -13.64 51.28 -17.15
CA SER A 313 -13.07 52.54 -16.61
C SER A 313 -12.89 53.59 -17.70
N THR A 314 -13.92 54.40 -17.92
CA THR A 314 -13.77 55.71 -18.56
C THR A 314 -14.49 56.75 -17.71
N THR A 315 -13.72 57.50 -16.94
CA THR A 315 -14.15 58.66 -16.15
C THR A 315 -13.94 59.93 -17.01
N PRO A 316 -14.90 60.87 -17.11
CA PRO A 316 -14.64 62.16 -17.72
C PRO A 316 -14.12 63.17 -16.69
N THR A 317 -13.03 63.86 -17.05
CA THR A 317 -12.45 65.00 -16.34
C THR A 317 -13.26 66.27 -16.57
N ASN A 318 -13.48 67.01 -15.49
CA ASN A 318 -14.21 68.27 -15.41
C ASN A 318 -13.20 69.43 -15.42
N GLU A 319 -13.34 70.40 -16.33
CA GLU A 319 -12.54 71.64 -16.35
C GLU A 319 -13.27 72.75 -15.57
N GLY A 320 -12.52 73.39 -14.68
CA GLY A 320 -12.85 74.61 -13.95
C GLY A 320 -11.60 75.16 -13.30
#